data_AF-A0A940DFL9-F1
#
_entry.id   AF-A0A940DFL9-F1
#
_cell.length_a   1.000
_cell.length_b   1.000
_cell.length_c   1.000
_cell.angle_alpha   90.00
_cell.angle_beta   90.00
_cell.angle_gamma   90.00
#
_symmetry.space_group_name_H-M   'P 1'
#
loop_
_entity.id
_entity.type
_entity.pdbx_description
1 polymer ?
#
loop_
_entity_poly.entity_id
_entity_poly.type
_entity_poly.pdbx_seq_one_letter_code
_entity_poly.pdbx_strand_id
1 'polypeptide(L)'
;MGELRKIPNVGNTTEKALISMGYTTIESLKGKTADELYLEECALRGELIDRCQLYLYRAVEYFVNTDAPDLSKCPWWLWKDEFTEPSPCGAVCAECESFPVKCAGCRKIKGKVYWSEYAGYDVCPVYDCCVTVKDMTDCSGCKKLPCEKLMKDPTVSDEQNAENLKKMIDRLKGK
;
A
#
# COMPACT_ATOMS: atom_id res chain seq x y z
N MET A 1 27.83 3.36 -12.87
CA MET A 1 26.50 3.32 -12.23
C MET A 1 26.59 2.29 -11.12
N GLY A 2 26.35 2.64 -9.85
CA GLY A 2 26.44 1.67 -8.76
C GLY A 2 25.31 0.64 -8.83
N GLU A 3 25.49 -0.48 -8.12
CA GLU A 3 24.56 -1.61 -8.17
C GLU A 3 23.14 -1.22 -7.75
N LEU A 4 23.00 -0.38 -6.71
CA LEU A 4 21.72 0.06 -6.18
C LEU A 4 20.87 0.86 -7.18
N ARG A 5 21.50 1.54 -8.15
CA ARG A 5 20.78 2.22 -9.24
C ARG A 5 20.16 1.26 -10.26
N LYS A 6 20.32 -0.06 -10.13
CA LYS A 6 19.52 -1.04 -10.87
C LYS A 6 18.10 -1.18 -10.30
N ILE A 7 17.87 -0.76 -9.05
CA ILE A 7 16.53 -0.72 -8.46
C ILE A 7 15.76 0.42 -9.12
N PRO A 8 14.52 0.18 -9.61
CA PRO A 8 13.74 1.24 -10.25
C PRO A 8 13.56 2.46 -9.34
N ASN A 9 13.72 3.66 -9.91
CA ASN A 9 13.58 4.96 -9.24
C ASN A 9 14.63 5.28 -8.16
N VAL A 10 15.61 4.42 -7.91
CA VAL A 10 16.76 4.74 -7.05
C VAL A 10 17.75 5.63 -7.82
N GLY A 11 17.78 6.91 -7.46
CA GLY A 11 18.71 7.89 -8.01
C GLY A 11 20.03 7.99 -7.25
N ASN A 12 20.93 8.87 -7.72
CA ASN A 12 22.23 9.14 -7.10
C ASN A 12 22.12 9.58 -5.63
N THR A 13 21.11 10.37 -5.27
CA THR A 13 20.91 10.84 -3.90
C THR A 13 20.55 9.69 -2.96
N THR A 14 19.56 8.87 -3.33
CA THR A 14 19.13 7.71 -2.56
C THR A 14 20.23 6.66 -2.45
N GLU A 15 20.96 6.38 -3.54
CA GLU A 15 22.12 5.46 -3.49
C GLU A 15 23.16 5.91 -2.46
N LYS A 16 23.50 7.21 -2.43
CA LYS A 16 24.44 7.74 -1.44
C LYS A 16 23.93 7.57 -0.01
N ALA A 17 22.64 7.85 0.23
CA ALA A 17 22.04 7.66 1.55
C ALA A 17 22.12 6.20 2.02
N LEU A 18 21.74 5.26 1.15
CA LEU A 18 21.83 3.82 1.43
C LEU A 18 23.27 3.40 1.75
N ILE A 19 24.26 3.86 0.96
CA ILE A 19 25.68 3.58 1.21
C ILE A 19 26.14 4.19 2.55
N SER A 20 25.70 5.40 2.89
CA SER A 20 26.05 6.03 4.18
C SER A 20 25.44 5.31 5.38
N MET A 21 24.32 4.60 5.21
CA MET A 21 23.76 3.69 6.21
C MET A 21 24.43 2.30 6.22
N GLY A 22 25.39 2.05 5.32
CA GLY A 22 26.12 0.78 5.23
C GLY A 22 25.57 -0.23 4.21
N TYR A 23 24.48 0.11 3.50
CA TYR A 23 23.92 -0.73 2.45
C TYR A 23 24.59 -0.42 1.11
N THR A 24 25.45 -1.33 0.64
CA THR A 24 26.29 -1.11 -0.55
C THR A 24 25.86 -1.94 -1.77
N THR A 25 24.99 -2.94 -1.58
CA THR A 25 24.54 -3.88 -2.62
C THR A 25 23.03 -4.13 -2.50
N ILE A 26 22.40 -4.67 -3.56
CA ILE A 26 20.98 -5.05 -3.51
C ILE A 26 20.77 -6.15 -2.46
N GLU A 27 21.72 -7.09 -2.37
CA GLU A 27 21.69 -8.16 -1.38
C GLU A 27 21.68 -7.62 0.06
N SER A 28 22.44 -6.54 0.33
CA SER A 28 22.49 -5.95 1.68
C SER A 28 21.15 -5.34 2.14
N LEU A 29 20.21 -5.09 1.21
CA LEU A 29 18.88 -4.57 1.50
C LEU A 29 17.83 -5.65 1.72
N LYS A 30 18.12 -6.93 1.42
CA LYS A 30 17.14 -8.00 1.58
C LYS A 30 16.75 -8.17 3.05
N GLY A 31 15.45 -8.38 3.27
CA GLY A 31 14.84 -8.51 4.60
C GLY A 31 14.60 -7.19 5.32
N LYS A 32 15.07 -6.05 4.79
CA LYS A 32 14.80 -4.73 5.38
C LYS A 32 13.42 -4.24 5.01
N THR A 33 12.75 -3.63 5.98
CA THR A 33 11.49 -2.91 5.79
C THR A 33 11.75 -1.45 5.43
N ALA A 34 10.80 -0.81 4.76
CA ALA A 34 10.91 0.60 4.42
C ALA A 34 10.96 1.51 5.64
N ASP A 35 10.22 1.17 6.70
CA ASP A 35 10.21 1.94 7.95
C ASP A 35 11.58 1.86 8.64
N GLU A 36 12.23 0.69 8.66
CA GLU A 36 13.61 0.57 9.16
C GLU A 36 14.58 1.46 8.39
N LEU A 37 14.59 1.37 7.06
CA LEU A 37 15.48 2.19 6.21
C LEU A 37 15.24 3.69 6.40
N TYR A 38 13.97 4.09 6.49
CA TYR A 38 13.58 5.47 6.69
C TYR A 38 14.01 5.99 8.07
N LEU A 39 13.76 5.23 9.13
CA LEU A 39 14.14 5.59 10.50
C LEU A 39 15.66 5.63 10.66
N GLU A 40 16.39 4.70 10.04
CA GLU A 40 17.85 4.69 10.03
C GLU A 40 18.41 5.93 9.32
N GLU A 41 17.84 6.34 8.19
CA GLU A 41 18.27 7.55 7.49
C GLU A 41 17.96 8.81 8.30
N CYS A 42 16.78 8.88 8.92
CA CYS A 42 16.42 9.98 9.83
C CYS A 42 17.42 10.06 11.00
N ALA A 43 17.76 8.93 11.61
CA ALA A 43 18.73 8.86 12.70
C ALA A 43 20.12 9.32 12.26
N LEU A 44 20.57 8.90 11.07
CA LEU A 44 21.86 9.31 10.51
C LEU A 44 21.92 10.82 10.23
N ARG A 45 20.81 11.42 9.79
CA ARG A 45 20.72 12.86 9.49
C ARG A 45 20.43 13.72 10.72
N GLY A 46 19.95 13.12 11.81
CA GLY A 46 19.56 13.82 13.04
C GLY A 46 18.24 14.57 12.93
N GLU A 47 17.41 14.27 11.92
CA GLU A 47 16.11 14.90 11.70
C GLU A 47 15.12 13.95 11.01
N LEU A 48 13.83 14.25 11.10
CA LEU A 48 12.81 13.59 10.28
C LEU A 48 12.85 14.18 8.87
N ILE A 49 13.11 13.34 7.87
CA ILE A 49 13.14 13.75 6.46
C ILE A 49 11.75 13.70 5.82
N ASP A 50 11.63 14.13 4.56
CA ASP A 50 10.37 14.08 3.83
C ASP A 50 9.90 12.64 3.59
N ARG A 51 8.58 12.40 3.71
CA ARG A 51 7.96 11.09 3.51
C ARG A 51 8.10 10.56 2.08
N CYS A 52 8.43 11.40 1.09
CA CYS A 52 8.73 10.91 -0.26
C CYS A 52 9.86 9.88 -0.26
N GLN A 53 10.81 10.00 0.69
CA GLN A 53 11.88 9.03 0.86
C GLN A 53 11.36 7.70 1.42
N LEU A 54 10.41 7.73 2.37
CA LEU A 54 9.72 6.52 2.85
C LEU A 54 8.99 5.81 1.70
N TYR A 55 8.30 6.55 0.84
CA TYR A 55 7.59 5.96 -0.31
C TYR A 55 8.55 5.31 -1.30
N LEU A 56 9.73 5.91 -1.51
CA LEU A 56 10.79 5.28 -2.28
C LEU A 56 11.31 4.01 -1.60
N TYR A 57 11.52 4.02 -0.28
CA TYR A 57 11.95 2.84 0.45
C TYR A 57 10.91 1.72 0.45
N ARG A 58 9.61 2.02 0.43
CA ARG A 58 8.56 1.00 0.22
C ARG A 58 8.64 0.34 -1.15
N ALA A 59 8.97 1.11 -2.20
CA ALA A 59 9.24 0.55 -3.51
C ALA A 59 10.51 -0.32 -3.53
N VAL A 60 11.56 0.10 -2.79
CA VAL A 60 12.80 -0.68 -2.61
C VAL A 60 12.50 -1.98 -1.88
N GLU A 61 11.83 -1.93 -0.73
CA GLU A 61 11.38 -3.08 0.06
C GLU A 61 10.62 -4.08 -0.80
N TYR A 62 9.61 -3.61 -1.56
CA TYR A 62 8.86 -4.45 -2.48
C TYR A 62 9.78 -5.13 -3.51
N PHE A 63 10.68 -4.36 -4.13
CA PHE A 63 11.56 -4.88 -5.17
C PHE A 63 12.56 -5.92 -4.66
N VAL A 64 13.15 -5.70 -3.48
CA VAL A 64 14.20 -6.58 -2.95
C VAL A 64 13.66 -7.83 -2.24
N ASN A 65 12.42 -7.76 -1.72
CA ASN A 65 11.82 -8.84 -0.93
C ASN A 65 10.74 -9.65 -1.68
N THR A 66 10.36 -9.25 -2.90
CA THR A 66 9.39 -10.00 -3.73
C THR A 66 10.13 -10.84 -4.77
N ASP A 67 9.82 -12.13 -4.85
CA ASP A 67 10.31 -12.97 -5.95
C ASP A 67 9.65 -12.53 -7.28
N ALA A 68 10.46 -12.27 -8.30
CA ALA A 68 10.04 -11.74 -9.60
C ALA A 68 9.05 -10.53 -9.51
N PRO A 69 9.50 -9.35 -9.00
CA PRO A 69 8.61 -8.22 -8.75
C PRO A 69 7.96 -7.66 -10.02
N ASP A 70 6.70 -7.24 -9.93
CA ASP A 70 6.01 -6.52 -11.00
C ASP A 70 6.57 -5.10 -11.09
N LEU A 71 7.33 -4.84 -12.17
CA LEU A 71 7.96 -3.55 -12.40
C LEU A 71 6.95 -2.40 -12.56
N SER A 72 5.68 -2.69 -12.88
CA SER A 72 4.62 -1.69 -12.92
C SER A 72 4.27 -1.15 -11.53
N LYS A 73 4.62 -1.88 -10.46
CA LYS A 73 4.48 -1.47 -9.06
C LYS A 73 5.74 -0.85 -8.48
N CYS A 74 6.90 -0.89 -9.14
CA CYS A 74 8.12 -0.27 -8.65
C CYS A 74 8.19 1.27 -8.68
N PRO A 75 7.30 2.03 -9.35
CA PRO A 75 7.24 3.47 -9.16
C PRO A 75 6.90 3.88 -7.72
N TRP A 76 7.77 4.68 -7.09
CA TRP A 76 7.63 5.06 -5.67
C TRP A 76 6.30 5.74 -5.34
N TRP A 77 5.71 6.50 -6.29
CA TRP A 77 4.45 7.19 -6.06
C TRP A 77 3.25 6.26 -5.90
N LEU A 78 3.39 4.97 -6.22
CA LEU A 78 2.37 3.95 -5.95
C LEU A 78 2.43 3.42 -4.51
N TRP A 79 3.46 3.78 -3.75
CA TRP A 79 3.67 3.38 -2.36
C TRP A 79 3.39 4.49 -1.34
N LYS A 80 2.68 5.53 -1.79
CA LYS A 80 2.15 6.58 -0.91
C LYS A 80 1.12 5.99 0.06
N ASP A 81 0.97 6.66 1.20
CA ASP A 81 0.06 6.25 2.27
C ASP A 81 -1.37 5.99 1.77
N GLU A 82 -1.85 6.76 0.79
CA GLU A 82 -3.18 6.57 0.19
C GLU A 82 -3.43 5.18 -0.43
N PHE A 83 -2.37 4.44 -0.77
CA PHE A 83 -2.43 3.12 -1.40
C PHE A 83 -1.90 1.99 -0.52
N THR A 84 -1.00 2.30 0.42
CA THR A 84 -0.35 1.32 1.32
C THR A 84 -1.03 1.24 2.68
N GLU A 85 -1.70 2.30 3.11
CA GLU A 85 -2.55 2.21 4.29
C GLU A 85 -3.88 1.52 3.94
N PRO A 86 -4.52 0.84 4.90
CA PRO A 86 -5.84 0.28 4.72
C PRO A 86 -6.83 1.34 4.20
N SER A 87 -7.50 0.97 3.11
CA SER A 87 -8.67 1.67 2.58
C SER A 87 -9.84 1.62 3.57
N PRO A 88 -10.95 2.32 3.30
CA PRO A 88 -12.11 2.29 4.21
C PRO A 88 -12.63 0.90 4.56
N CYS A 89 -12.53 -0.07 3.64
CA CYS A 89 -12.94 -1.45 3.88
C CYS A 89 -11.85 -2.33 4.51
N GLY A 90 -10.62 -1.84 4.69
CA GLY A 90 -9.48 -2.60 5.20
C GLY A 90 -8.58 -3.20 4.10
N ALA A 91 -9.00 -3.16 2.83
CA ALA A 91 -8.16 -3.59 1.71
C ALA A 91 -6.98 -2.62 1.49
N VAL A 92 -5.83 -3.12 1.04
CA VAL A 92 -4.65 -2.31 0.71
C VAL A 92 -4.51 -2.27 -0.81
N CYS A 93 -4.52 -1.07 -1.41
CA CYS A 93 -4.54 -0.94 -2.87
C CYS A 93 -3.24 -1.47 -3.50
N ALA A 94 -2.08 -1.21 -2.88
CA ALA A 94 -0.78 -1.67 -3.39
C ALA A 94 -0.69 -3.21 -3.52
N GLU A 95 -1.40 -3.94 -2.66
CA GLU A 95 -1.48 -5.41 -2.68
C GLU A 95 -2.51 -5.96 -3.68
N CYS A 96 -3.38 -5.12 -4.23
CA CYS A 96 -4.43 -5.54 -5.16
C CYS A 96 -3.85 -5.81 -6.56
N GLU A 97 -4.32 -6.87 -7.22
CA GLU A 97 -3.94 -7.21 -8.61
C GLU A 97 -4.50 -6.22 -9.64
N SER A 98 -5.65 -5.60 -9.35
CA SER A 98 -6.24 -4.60 -10.24
C SER A 98 -5.51 -3.25 -10.18
N PHE A 99 -4.71 -3.02 -9.14
CA PHE A 99 -3.94 -1.79 -8.98
C PHE A 99 -2.55 -1.90 -9.62
N PRO A 100 -2.04 -0.86 -10.30
CA PRO A 100 -2.66 0.45 -10.55
C PRO A 100 -3.40 0.54 -11.90
N VAL A 101 -3.33 -0.51 -12.73
CA VAL A 101 -3.68 -0.45 -14.15
C VAL A 101 -5.19 -0.44 -14.37
N LYS A 102 -5.91 -1.39 -13.79
CA LYS A 102 -7.38 -1.49 -13.90
C LYS A 102 -8.10 -0.62 -12.87
N CYS A 103 -7.41 -0.25 -11.80
CA CYS A 103 -7.95 0.56 -10.70
C CYS A 103 -6.85 1.45 -10.12
N ALA A 104 -7.10 2.77 -10.04
CA ALA A 104 -6.11 3.73 -9.56
C ALA A 104 -6.10 3.91 -8.02
N GLY A 105 -6.81 3.03 -7.28
CA GLY A 105 -6.90 3.06 -5.82
C GLY A 105 -8.11 3.83 -5.30
N CYS A 106 -8.78 3.27 -4.29
CA CYS A 106 -10.09 3.72 -3.83
C CYS A 106 -10.15 5.20 -3.41
N ARG A 107 -9.12 5.71 -2.71
CA ARG A 107 -9.07 7.11 -2.25
C ARG A 107 -8.93 8.07 -3.44
N LYS A 108 -8.08 7.72 -4.41
CA LYS A 108 -7.86 8.51 -5.62
C LYS A 108 -9.08 8.57 -6.53
N ILE A 109 -9.77 7.44 -6.71
CA ILE A 109 -10.97 7.36 -7.56
C ILE A 109 -12.27 7.62 -6.80
N LYS A 110 -12.19 8.01 -5.53
CA LYS A 110 -13.35 8.27 -4.66
C LYS A 110 -14.38 7.14 -4.65
N GLY A 111 -13.89 5.90 -4.53
CA GLY A 111 -14.72 4.69 -4.46
C GLY A 111 -15.34 4.23 -5.79
N LYS A 112 -15.10 4.91 -6.92
CA LYS A 112 -15.54 4.51 -8.27
C LYS A 112 -14.67 3.38 -8.84
N VAL A 113 -14.68 2.24 -8.17
CA VAL A 113 -13.95 1.03 -8.56
C VAL A 113 -14.59 0.38 -9.78
N TYR A 114 -13.78 -0.22 -10.67
CA TYR A 114 -14.25 -0.74 -11.95
C TYR A 114 -15.41 -1.75 -11.85
N TRP A 115 -15.52 -2.47 -10.73
CA TRP A 115 -16.53 -3.51 -10.56
C TRP A 115 -17.87 -2.99 -10.01
N SER A 116 -17.93 -1.75 -9.50
CA SER A 116 -19.15 -1.26 -8.82
C SER A 116 -20.34 -1.23 -9.76
N GLU A 117 -20.11 -0.88 -11.03
CA GLU A 117 -21.15 -0.86 -12.07
C GLU A 117 -21.77 -2.24 -12.29
N TYR A 118 -20.97 -3.32 -12.32
CA TYR A 118 -21.49 -4.68 -12.47
C TYR A 118 -22.36 -5.12 -11.29
N ALA A 119 -22.14 -4.54 -10.11
CA ALA A 119 -22.93 -4.78 -8.91
C ALA A 119 -24.13 -3.82 -8.77
N GLY A 120 -24.35 -2.93 -9.75
CA GLY A 120 -25.46 -1.96 -9.74
C GLY A 120 -25.20 -0.71 -8.90
N TYR A 121 -23.95 -0.34 -8.66
CA TYR A 121 -23.57 0.85 -7.88
C TYR A 121 -22.65 1.80 -8.67
N ASP A 122 -22.90 3.11 -8.60
CA ASP A 122 -21.97 4.14 -9.14
C ASP A 122 -20.70 4.29 -8.28
N VAL A 123 -20.83 4.08 -6.96
CA VAL A 123 -19.73 4.16 -5.99
C VAL A 123 -19.75 2.93 -5.09
N CYS A 124 -18.58 2.44 -4.70
CA CYS A 124 -18.44 1.36 -3.73
C CYS A 124 -19.29 1.62 -2.46
N PRO A 125 -20.22 0.73 -2.07
CA PRO A 125 -21.11 0.95 -0.93
C PRO A 125 -20.40 1.18 0.41
N VAL A 126 -19.21 0.58 0.61
CA VAL A 126 -18.40 0.80 1.81
C VAL A 126 -17.80 2.20 1.80
N TYR A 127 -17.20 2.59 0.68
CA TYR A 127 -16.57 3.90 0.53
C TYR A 127 -17.60 5.01 0.71
N ASP A 128 -18.75 4.91 0.04
CA ASP A 128 -19.80 5.92 0.12
C ASP A 128 -20.35 6.06 1.56
N CYS A 129 -20.67 4.94 2.21
CA CYS A 129 -21.12 4.96 3.60
C CYS A 129 -20.07 5.53 4.57
N CYS A 130 -18.82 5.11 4.43
CA CYS A 130 -17.76 5.44 5.37
C CYS A 130 -17.23 6.86 5.16
N VAL A 131 -16.84 7.20 3.95
CA VAL A 131 -16.16 8.45 3.62
C VAL A 131 -17.18 9.54 3.28
N THR A 132 -18.14 9.28 2.39
CA THR A 132 -19.08 10.33 1.95
C THR A 132 -20.13 10.66 3.03
N VAL A 133 -20.76 9.63 3.60
CA VAL A 133 -21.91 9.81 4.51
C VAL A 133 -21.48 10.03 5.95
N LYS A 134 -20.49 9.28 6.44
CA LYS A 134 -20.05 9.34 7.85
C LYS A 134 -18.80 10.21 8.07
N ASP A 135 -18.18 10.71 7.00
CA ASP A 135 -16.95 11.50 7.07
C ASP A 135 -15.84 10.84 7.89
N MET A 136 -15.69 9.52 7.71
CA MET A 136 -14.68 8.71 8.38
C MET A 136 -13.55 8.35 7.41
N THR A 137 -12.34 8.21 7.94
CA THR A 137 -11.17 7.82 7.15
C THR A 137 -11.21 6.34 6.74
N ASP A 138 -11.77 5.50 7.62
CA ASP A 138 -12.04 4.09 7.41
C ASP A 138 -13.10 3.54 8.39
N CYS A 139 -13.47 2.27 8.23
CA CYS A 139 -14.52 1.66 9.02
C CYS A 139 -14.11 1.24 10.45
N SER A 140 -12.87 1.47 10.90
CA SER A 140 -12.36 1.01 12.21
C SER A 140 -13.23 1.47 13.40
N GLY A 141 -13.69 2.72 13.39
CA GLY A 141 -14.55 3.29 14.42
C GLY A 141 -16.04 2.90 14.30
N CYS A 142 -16.43 2.09 13.31
CA CYS A 142 -17.82 1.74 13.08
C CYS A 142 -18.27 0.61 14.01
N LYS A 143 -19.25 0.89 14.89
CA LYS A 143 -19.84 -0.11 15.81
C LYS A 143 -20.48 -1.31 15.12
N LYS A 144 -20.76 -1.22 13.82
CA LYS A 144 -21.35 -2.29 13.02
C LYS A 144 -20.29 -3.13 12.29
N LEU A 145 -19.00 -2.85 12.43
CA LEU A 145 -17.93 -3.58 11.74
C LEU A 145 -17.73 -4.98 12.36
N PRO A 146 -17.71 -6.09 11.57
CA PRO A 146 -18.02 -6.18 10.14
C PRO A 146 -19.53 -6.08 9.85
N CYS A 147 -19.89 -5.36 8.78
CA CYS A 147 -21.29 -5.17 8.36
C CYS A 147 -21.55 -5.73 6.96
N GLU A 148 -22.81 -5.78 6.58
CA GLU A 148 -23.33 -6.28 5.30
C GLU A 148 -22.76 -5.56 4.06
N LYS A 149 -22.22 -4.34 4.23
CA LYS A 149 -21.58 -3.59 3.13
C LYS A 149 -20.24 -4.19 2.70
N LEU A 150 -19.60 -4.98 3.55
CA LEU A 150 -18.41 -5.76 3.19
C LEU A 150 -18.84 -6.99 2.39
N MET A 151 -19.09 -6.78 1.09
CA MET A 151 -19.56 -7.80 0.18
C MET A 151 -18.47 -8.84 -0.12
N LYS A 152 -18.90 -10.08 -0.40
CA LYS A 152 -18.03 -11.15 -0.88
C LYS A 152 -17.66 -10.92 -2.34
N ASP A 153 -16.44 -11.30 -2.70
CA ASP A 153 -16.02 -11.41 -4.10
C ASP A 153 -16.53 -12.74 -4.67
N PRO A 154 -17.44 -12.74 -5.66
CA PRO A 154 -18.01 -13.96 -6.23
C PRO A 154 -17.02 -14.74 -7.10
N THR A 155 -15.82 -14.20 -7.36
CA THR A 155 -14.79 -14.84 -8.21
C THR A 155 -13.82 -15.74 -7.42
N VAL A 156 -13.91 -15.74 -6.08
CA VAL A 156 -13.07 -16.55 -5.20
C VAL A 156 -13.94 -17.44 -4.29
N SER A 157 -13.33 -18.43 -3.64
CA SER A 157 -14.06 -19.34 -2.76
C SER A 157 -14.59 -18.64 -1.49
N ASP A 158 -15.53 -19.28 -0.80
CA ASP A 158 -16.07 -18.77 0.46
C ASP A 158 -15.00 -18.73 1.56
N GLU A 159 -14.10 -19.71 1.59
CA GLU A 159 -12.97 -19.76 2.50
C GLU A 159 -12.01 -18.60 2.24
N GLN A 160 -11.66 -18.35 0.97
CA GLN A 160 -10.78 -17.24 0.61
C GLN A 160 -11.42 -15.89 0.94
N ASN A 161 -12.73 -15.74 0.73
CA ASN A 161 -13.49 -14.57 1.16
C ASN A 161 -13.43 -14.36 2.68
N ALA A 162 -13.59 -15.42 3.47
CA ALA A 162 -13.52 -15.35 4.92
C ALA A 162 -12.11 -14.94 5.41
N GLU A 163 -11.06 -15.48 4.80
CA GLU A 163 -9.67 -15.07 5.09
C GLU A 163 -9.39 -13.62 4.73
N ASN A 164 -9.82 -13.18 3.54
CA ASN A 164 -9.66 -11.81 3.09
C ASN A 164 -10.40 -10.85 4.01
N LEU A 165 -11.64 -11.18 4.39
CA LEU A 165 -12.41 -10.43 5.35
C LEU A 165 -11.67 -10.34 6.69
N LYS A 166 -11.17 -11.46 7.22
CA LYS A 166 -10.39 -11.47 8.47
C LYS A 166 -9.19 -10.53 8.39
N LYS A 167 -8.37 -10.63 7.33
CA LYS A 167 -7.21 -9.73 7.10
C LYS A 167 -7.61 -8.26 7.06
N MET A 168 -8.69 -7.93 6.35
CA MET A 168 -9.21 -6.56 6.27
C MET A 168 -9.66 -6.04 7.65
N ILE A 169 -10.35 -6.87 8.44
CA ILE A 169 -10.79 -6.49 9.79
C ILE A 169 -9.60 -6.32 10.74
N ASP A 170 -8.63 -7.23 10.70
CA ASP A 170 -7.43 -7.16 11.56
C ASP A 170 -6.65 -5.87 11.26
N ARG A 171 -6.50 -5.49 9.98
CA ARG A 171 -5.90 -4.21 9.56
C ARG A 171 -6.65 -2.99 10.07
N LEU A 172 -7.98 -3.03 10.11
CA LEU A 172 -8.80 -1.92 10.62
C LEU A 172 -8.71 -1.82 12.15
N LYS A 173 -8.58 -2.95 12.86
CA LYS A 173 -8.51 -2.98 14.32
C LYS A 173 -7.11 -2.74 14.89
N GLY A 174 -6.06 -2.99 14.10
CA GLY A 174 -4.67 -2.81 14.51
C GLY A 174 -4.15 -1.37 14.37
N LYS A 175 -5.01 -0.41 14.03
CA LYS A 175 -4.68 1.01 13.98
C LYS A 175 -4.88 1.70 15.32
#